data_AF-A0A7C3PSF1-F1
#
_entry.id   AF-A0A7C3PSF1-F1
#
_cell.length_a   1.000
_cell.length_b   1.000
_cell.length_c   1.000
_cell.angle_alpha   90.00
_cell.angle_beta   90.00
_cell.angle_gamma   90.00
#
_symmetry.space_group_name_H-M   'P 1'
#
loop_
_entity.id
_entity.type
_entity.pdbx_description
1 polymer ?
#
loop_
_entity_poly.entity_id
_entity_poly.type
_entity_poly.pdbx_seq_one_letter_code
_entity_poly.pdbx_strand_id
1 'polypeptide(L)'
;MRFFTAFTGLLLMSPPCFTQTFSGTGGSIPDDGNDVYFNINVSGLTSPLDTANFGLESICINATHTWDSDLDISLVAPDGSEILLVSAAGGGGDDFTNTCFRNNATAPITSGSPPF
;
A
#
# COMPACT_ATOMS: atom_id res chain seq x y z
N MET A 1 53.23 -2.60 35.82
CA MET A 1 52.31 -3.42 35.00
C MET A 1 51.06 -2.60 34.77
N ARG A 2 50.83 -2.09 33.55
CA ARG A 2 49.65 -1.27 33.23
C ARG A 2 48.71 -2.11 32.40
N PHE A 3 47.58 -2.51 32.98
CA PHE A 3 46.52 -3.24 32.30
C PHE A 3 45.74 -2.27 31.42
N PHE A 4 45.69 -2.54 30.12
CA PHE A 4 44.79 -1.88 29.18
C PHE A 4 43.52 -2.72 29.08
N THR A 5 42.41 -2.19 29.59
CA THR A 5 41.07 -2.78 29.39
C THR A 5 40.53 -2.25 28.08
N ALA A 6 40.40 -3.12 27.08
CA ALA A 6 39.73 -2.78 25.81
C ALA A 6 38.22 -2.86 26.02
N PHE A 7 37.53 -1.73 25.96
CA PHE A 7 36.07 -1.66 25.96
C PHE A 7 35.59 -1.98 24.54
N THR A 8 35.15 -3.20 24.30
CA THR A 8 34.55 -3.59 23.01
C THR A 8 33.14 -2.98 22.96
N GLY A 9 33.00 -1.82 22.31
CA GLY A 9 31.70 -1.26 22.00
C GLY A 9 30.98 -2.14 20.99
N LEU A 10 29.95 -2.87 21.41
CA LEU A 10 29.03 -3.57 20.52
C LEU A 10 28.20 -2.52 19.79
N LEU A 11 28.62 -2.15 18.58
CA LEU A 11 27.86 -1.28 17.69
C LEU A 11 26.69 -2.12 17.14
N LEU A 12 25.50 -1.98 17.74
CA LEU A 12 24.26 -2.52 17.18
C LEU A 12 23.91 -1.69 15.94
N MET A 13 24.48 -2.04 14.79
CA MET A 13 23.96 -1.57 13.51
C MET A 13 22.62 -2.26 13.28
N SER A 14 21.50 -1.55 13.48
CA SER A 14 20.22 -2.07 13.00
C SER A 14 20.34 -2.19 11.48
N PRO A 15 20.08 -3.38 10.88
CA PRO A 15 20.04 -3.46 9.44
C PRO A 15 18.97 -2.46 8.94
N PRO A 16 19.27 -1.64 7.91
CA PRO A 16 18.24 -0.79 7.32
C PRO A 16 17.11 -1.70 6.83
N CYS A 17 15.93 -1.58 7.45
CA CYS A 17 14.73 -2.24 6.96
C CYS A 17 14.32 -1.49 5.68
N PHE A 18 14.69 -2.02 4.53
CA PHE A 18 14.18 -1.52 3.27
C PHE A 18 12.73 -2.00 3.14
N THR A 19 11.79 -1.06 3.11
CA THR A 19 10.48 -1.36 2.52
C THR A 19 10.68 -1.54 1.02
N GLN A 20 10.22 -2.68 0.49
CA GLN A 20 10.26 -2.94 -0.95
C GLN A 20 9.01 -2.30 -1.58
N THR A 21 9.19 -1.61 -2.69
CA THR A 21 8.08 -1.05 -3.46
C THR A 21 7.89 -1.87 -4.73
N PHE A 22 6.67 -2.36 -4.93
CA PHE A 22 6.25 -3.04 -6.16
C PHE A 22 5.16 -2.20 -6.81
N SER A 23 5.30 -1.97 -8.12
CA SER A 23 4.35 -1.16 -8.89
C SER A 23 3.66 -2.02 -9.93
N GLY A 24 2.34 -1.86 -10.05
CA GLY A 24 1.57 -2.39 -11.16
C GLY A 24 1.68 -1.51 -12.40
N THR A 25 1.25 -2.05 -13.55
CA THR A 25 1.16 -1.28 -14.80
C THR A 25 -0.12 -0.46 -14.92
N GLY A 26 -1.14 -0.78 -14.11
CA GLY A 26 -2.48 -0.21 -14.26
C GLY A 26 -3.14 -0.62 -15.58
N GLY A 27 -4.17 0.14 -15.98
CA GLY A 27 -4.90 -0.04 -17.22
C GLY A 27 -6.18 0.80 -17.25
N SER A 28 -7.04 0.53 -18.22
CA SER A 28 -8.32 1.23 -18.35
C SER A 28 -9.32 0.77 -17.29
N ILE A 29 -10.13 1.71 -16.80
CA ILE A 29 -11.25 1.49 -15.89
C ILE A 29 -12.53 1.84 -16.70
N PRO A 30 -13.11 0.88 -17.43
CA PRO A 30 -14.30 1.11 -18.24
C PRO A 30 -15.56 1.15 -17.37
N ASP A 31 -16.49 2.03 -17.75
CA ASP A 31 -17.85 2.07 -17.19
C ASP A 31 -18.74 1.02 -17.86
N ASP A 32 -18.41 -0.26 -17.67
CA ASP A 32 -19.17 -1.39 -18.20
C ASP A 32 -19.71 -2.33 -17.10
N GLY A 33 -19.48 -1.97 -15.84
CA GLY A 33 -19.91 -2.71 -14.65
C GLY A 33 -19.15 -4.02 -14.41
N ASN A 34 -18.08 -4.31 -15.16
CA ASN A 34 -17.24 -5.47 -14.92
C ASN A 34 -16.05 -5.13 -14.02
N ASP A 35 -15.62 -6.10 -13.21
CA ASP A 35 -14.40 -5.99 -12.44
C ASP A 35 -13.17 -5.99 -13.36
N VAL A 36 -12.23 -5.08 -13.11
CA VAL A 36 -10.93 -5.06 -13.77
C VAL A 36 -9.84 -5.28 -12.74
N TYR A 37 -8.95 -6.23 -13.02
CA TYR A 37 -7.84 -6.59 -12.14
C TYR A 37 -6.52 -6.06 -12.67
N PHE A 38 -5.77 -5.38 -11.82
CA PHE A 38 -4.41 -4.90 -12.11
C PHE A 38 -3.39 -5.66 -11.26
N ASN A 39 -2.70 -6.61 -11.88
CA ASN A 39 -1.74 -7.44 -11.17
C ASN A 39 -0.46 -6.65 -10.84
N ILE A 40 -0.02 -6.76 -9.59
CA ILE A 40 1.30 -6.28 -9.14
C ILE A 40 2.20 -7.49 -8.95
N ASN A 41 3.28 -7.59 -9.72
CA ASN A 41 4.20 -8.71 -9.61
C ASN A 41 5.16 -8.51 -8.43
N VAL A 42 4.89 -9.19 -7.33
CA VAL A 42 5.71 -9.16 -6.11
C VAL A 42 6.70 -10.32 -6.12
N SER A 43 8.00 -10.03 -5.97
CA SER A 43 9.07 -11.05 -5.96
C SER A 43 10.25 -10.59 -5.10
N GLY A 44 11.16 -11.51 -4.75
CA GLY A 44 12.34 -11.17 -3.94
C GLY A 44 12.04 -10.96 -2.44
N LEU A 45 10.86 -11.36 -1.98
CA LEU A 45 10.56 -11.39 -0.54
C LEU A 45 11.35 -12.52 0.13
N THR A 46 11.97 -12.21 1.27
CA THR A 46 12.74 -13.19 2.06
C THR A 46 11.86 -14.15 2.86
N SER A 47 10.62 -13.74 3.12
CA SER A 47 9.60 -14.49 3.86
C SER A 47 8.22 -14.25 3.23
N PRO A 48 7.27 -15.19 3.38
CA PRO A 48 5.86 -14.92 3.08
C PRO A 48 5.33 -13.76 3.94
N LEU A 49 4.33 -13.05 3.42
CA LEU A 49 3.63 -12.02 4.19
C LEU A 49 2.89 -12.66 5.37
N ASP A 50 2.96 -12.02 6.53
CA ASP A 50 2.18 -12.29 7.72
C ASP A 50 1.61 -10.98 8.28
N THR A 51 0.69 -11.09 9.24
CA THR A 51 0.06 -9.93 9.88
C THR A 51 0.76 -9.47 11.16
N ALA A 52 1.89 -10.08 11.52
CA ALA A 52 2.51 -9.92 12.84
C ALA A 52 3.90 -9.27 12.81
N ASN A 53 4.74 -9.64 11.84
CA ASN A 53 6.16 -9.30 11.76
C ASN A 53 6.59 -8.81 10.37
N PHE A 54 5.95 -9.27 9.30
CA PHE A 54 6.34 -8.96 7.92
C PHE A 54 5.13 -8.83 7.01
N GLY A 55 4.69 -7.60 6.77
CA GLY A 55 3.43 -7.36 6.07
C GLY A 55 3.47 -6.17 5.11
N LEU A 56 2.27 -5.72 4.77
CA LEU A 56 2.04 -4.58 3.89
C LEU A 56 2.04 -3.28 4.69
N GLU A 57 2.92 -2.35 4.33
CA GLU A 57 3.01 -1.03 4.97
C GLU A 57 2.01 -0.02 4.37
N SER A 58 1.93 0.06 3.04
CA SER A 58 1.07 1.02 2.36
C SER A 58 0.73 0.60 0.93
N ILE A 59 -0.44 1.03 0.46
CA ILE A 59 -0.85 0.96 -0.95
C ILE A 59 -1.07 2.37 -1.44
N CYS A 60 -0.45 2.75 -2.55
CA CYS A 60 -0.67 4.04 -3.18
C CYS A 60 -1.22 3.84 -4.59
N ILE A 61 -2.23 4.62 -4.96
CA ILE A 61 -2.87 4.56 -6.27
C ILE A 61 -2.84 5.92 -6.96
N ASN A 62 -2.82 5.86 -8.28
CA ASN A 62 -3.22 6.95 -9.15
C ASN A 62 -4.28 6.38 -10.10
N ALA A 63 -5.47 6.95 -10.08
CA ALA A 63 -6.58 6.51 -10.92
C ALA A 63 -7.30 7.73 -11.48
N THR A 64 -7.61 7.69 -12.77
CA THR A 64 -8.38 8.74 -13.44
C THR A 64 -9.76 8.21 -13.74
N HIS A 65 -10.79 8.88 -13.22
CA HIS A 65 -12.19 8.53 -13.45
C HIS A 65 -13.07 9.76 -13.22
N THR A 66 -14.11 9.91 -14.04
CA THR A 66 -14.96 11.11 -14.00
C THR A 66 -15.92 11.14 -12.81
N TRP A 67 -16.15 10.00 -12.16
CA TRP A 67 -17.10 9.82 -11.06
C TRP A 67 -16.48 8.86 -10.06
N ASP A 68 -15.86 9.37 -9.01
CA ASP A 68 -15.22 8.53 -7.98
C ASP A 68 -16.24 7.64 -7.25
N SER A 69 -17.51 8.07 -7.18
CA SER A 69 -18.58 7.27 -6.57
C SER A 69 -18.93 5.99 -7.33
N ASP A 70 -18.48 5.86 -8.57
CA ASP A 70 -18.71 4.66 -9.38
C ASP A 70 -17.66 3.58 -9.09
N LEU A 71 -16.61 3.92 -8.33
CA LEU A 71 -15.49 3.02 -8.06
C LEU A 71 -15.60 2.34 -6.70
N ASP A 72 -15.53 1.01 -6.73
CA ASP A 72 -15.10 0.20 -5.61
C ASP A 72 -13.65 -0.26 -5.89
N ILE A 73 -12.74 0.01 -4.95
CA ILE A 73 -11.32 -0.33 -5.08
C ILE A 73 -10.94 -1.28 -3.96
N SER A 74 -10.51 -2.48 -4.34
CA SER A 74 -10.07 -3.53 -3.43
C SER A 74 -8.62 -3.94 -3.69
N LEU A 75 -7.92 -4.30 -2.61
CA LEU A 75 -6.66 -5.03 -2.68
C LEU A 75 -6.93 -6.53 -2.54
N VAL A 76 -6.50 -7.30 -3.54
CA VAL A 76 -6.58 -8.78 -3.51
C VAL A 76 -5.19 -9.35 -3.19
N ALA A 77 -5.11 -10.13 -2.13
CA ALA A 77 -3.90 -10.83 -1.72
C ALA A 77 -3.67 -12.10 -2.56
N PRO A 78 -2.43 -12.62 -2.63
CA PRO A 78 -2.13 -13.84 -3.39
C PRO A 78 -2.88 -15.10 -2.93
N ASP A 79 -3.39 -15.11 -1.69
CA ASP A 79 -4.21 -16.21 -1.14
C ASP A 79 -5.71 -16.06 -1.47
N GLY A 80 -6.09 -15.00 -2.21
CA GLY A 80 -7.46 -14.67 -2.57
C GLY A 80 -8.22 -13.84 -1.54
N SER A 81 -7.61 -13.48 -0.41
CA SER A 81 -8.21 -12.57 0.56
C SER A 81 -8.36 -11.17 -0.04
N GLU A 82 -9.49 -10.52 0.20
CA GLU A 82 -9.80 -9.21 -0.34
C GLU A 82 -9.97 -8.18 0.78
N ILE A 83 -9.40 -6.98 0.56
CA ILE A 83 -9.50 -5.84 1.47
C ILE A 83 -10.06 -4.66 0.68
N LEU A 84 -11.26 -4.23 1.04
CA LEU A 84 -11.88 -3.03 0.49
C LEU A 84 -11.12 -1.77 0.96
N LEU A 85 -10.64 -0.95 0.02
CA LEU A 85 -9.93 0.30 0.29
C LEU A 85 -10.84 1.52 0.11
N VAL A 86 -11.66 1.50 -0.94
CA VAL A 86 -12.60 2.56 -1.28
C VAL A 86 -13.91 1.92 -1.69
N SER A 87 -15.03 2.47 -1.24
CA SER A 87 -16.33 2.14 -1.81
C SER A 87 -17.18 3.37 -2.00
N ALA A 88 -17.52 3.65 -3.25
CA ALA A 88 -18.35 4.76 -3.70
C ALA A 88 -18.03 6.11 -3.01
N ALA A 89 -16.74 6.43 -2.86
CA ALA A 89 -16.29 7.66 -2.20
C ALA A 89 -16.27 8.84 -3.18
N GLY A 90 -16.29 10.07 -2.67
CA GLY A 90 -16.06 11.28 -3.48
C GLY A 90 -17.27 11.86 -4.19
N GLY A 91 -18.35 11.10 -4.34
CA GLY A 91 -19.54 11.55 -5.07
C GLY A 91 -19.21 11.78 -6.55
N GLY A 92 -19.77 12.84 -7.15
CA GLY A 92 -19.46 13.25 -8.52
C GLY A 92 -18.17 14.07 -8.67
N GLY A 93 -17.17 13.81 -7.82
CA GLY A 93 -15.82 14.33 -8.01
C GLY A 93 -14.94 13.33 -8.74
N ASP A 94 -13.72 13.77 -9.04
CA ASP A 94 -12.85 13.10 -10.01
C ASP A 94 -11.48 12.82 -9.40
N ASP A 95 -10.94 11.66 -9.77
CA ASP A 95 -9.55 11.23 -9.66
C ASP A 95 -9.02 10.92 -8.25
N PHE A 96 -8.14 9.92 -8.21
CA PHE A 96 -7.26 9.59 -7.10
C PHE A 96 -5.83 9.97 -7.50
N THR A 97 -5.22 10.94 -6.82
CA THR A 97 -3.89 11.46 -7.15
C THR A 97 -2.92 11.29 -5.99
N ASN A 98 -2.02 10.31 -6.12
CA ASN A 98 -1.09 9.90 -5.05
C ASN A 98 -1.81 9.54 -3.73
N THR A 99 -3.02 9.00 -3.83
CA THR A 99 -3.80 8.56 -2.69
C THR A 99 -3.16 7.31 -2.08
N CYS A 100 -2.80 7.35 -0.80
CA CYS A 100 -2.14 6.25 -0.11
C CYS A 100 -2.96 5.76 1.09
N PHE A 101 -3.17 4.45 1.15
CA PHE A 101 -3.85 3.73 2.23
C PHE A 101 -2.83 3.09 3.16
N ARG A 102 -3.06 3.23 4.47
CA ARG A 102 -2.30 2.58 5.54
C ARG A 102 -3.23 2.17 6.67
N ASN A 103 -2.86 1.12 7.40
CA ASN A 103 -3.60 0.66 8.57
C ASN A 103 -3.58 1.66 9.76
N ASN A 104 -2.61 2.56 9.77
CA ASN A 104 -2.41 3.58 10.80
C ASN A 104 -2.69 5.01 10.29
N ALA A 105 -3.39 5.15 9.16
CA ALA A 105 -3.80 6.44 8.65
C ALA A 105 -4.73 7.14 9.67
N THR A 106 -4.48 8.44 9.91
CA THR A 106 -5.26 9.23 10.89
C THR A 106 -6.60 9.72 10.34
N ALA A 107 -6.77 9.74 9.02
CA ALA A 107 -7.97 10.18 8.34
C ALA A 107 -8.49 9.04 7.43
N PRO A 108 -9.79 8.67 7.52
CA PRO A 108 -10.40 7.76 6.58
C PRO A 108 -10.62 8.43 5.22
N ILE A 109 -10.65 7.64 4.14
CA ILE A 109 -10.91 8.15 2.78
C ILE A 109 -12.25 8.92 2.69
N THR A 110 -13.26 8.49 3.45
CA THR A 110 -14.58 9.11 3.51
C THR A 110 -14.59 10.52 4.12
N SER A 111 -13.50 10.94 4.78
CA SER A 111 -13.33 12.31 5.27
C SER A 111 -12.59 13.23 4.30
N GLY A 112 -12.01 12.67 3.24
CA GLY A 112 -11.38 13.43 2.16
C GLY A 112 -12.39 13.94 1.14
N SER A 113 -11.90 14.71 0.19
CA SER A 113 -12.65 15.19 -0.97
C SER A 113 -11.81 15.05 -2.24
N PRO A 114 -12.42 14.73 -3.40
CA PRO A 114 -11.72 14.64 -4.67
C PRO A 114 -11.01 15.95 -5.08
N PRO A 115 -9.88 15.89 -5.82
CA PRO A 115 -9.13 14.66 -6.06
C PRO A 115 -8.52 14.13 -4.75
N PHE A 116 -8.62 12.82 -4.54
CA PHE A 116 -8.18 12.14 -3.31
C PHE A 116 -6.67 11.95 -3.24
#